data_AF-A0A7C1SGZ0-F1
#
_entry.id   AF-A0A7C1SGZ0-F1
#
_cell.length_a   1.000
_cell.length_b   1.000
_cell.length_c   1.000
_cell.angle_alpha   90.00
_cell.angle_beta   90.00
_cell.angle_gamma   90.00
#
_symmetry.space_group_name_H-M   'P 1'
#
loop_
_entity.id
_entity.type
_entity.pdbx_description
1 polymer ?
#
loop_
_entity_poly.entity_id
_entity_poly.type
_entity_poly.pdbx_seq_one_letter_code
_entity_poly.pdbx_strand_id
1 'polypeptide(L)'
;MKLKLICMALALILSTICAAENSEAVSSEGRRKSHELTLTASEHMNLLEYDKALPLLEEAIKLNPENQSAMRYLLIYHQQAVEPLCKSAAEAYYSEHYLEALNIWDKIIVQVPSESRRIQPLIDIAIIKTRGKELERKYEVAYRLIKEGRHGQAQQELKAIIREFPQQERAKKLLADISGSMNSSVIKEHYTNALD
;
A
#
# COMPACT_ATOMS: atom_id res chain seq x y z
N MET A 1 19.55 -65.73 -11.43
CA MET A 1 19.22 -64.48 -10.70
C MET A 1 20.19 -63.32 -10.96
N LYS A 2 21.52 -63.52 -10.95
CA LYS A 2 22.50 -62.42 -11.11
C LYS A 2 22.33 -61.56 -12.38
N LEU A 3 21.96 -62.16 -13.52
CA LEU A 3 21.79 -61.43 -14.78
C LEU A 3 20.61 -60.44 -14.76
N LYS A 4 19.48 -60.80 -14.12
CA LYS A 4 18.33 -59.88 -13.98
C LYS A 4 18.67 -58.67 -13.10
N LEU A 5 19.50 -58.87 -12.07
CA LEU A 5 19.94 -57.81 -11.17
C LEU A 5 20.87 -56.81 -11.89
N ILE A 6 21.77 -57.32 -12.74
CA ILE A 6 22.68 -56.49 -13.55
C ILE A 6 21.89 -55.68 -14.59
N CYS A 7 20.92 -56.30 -15.27
CA CYS A 7 20.09 -55.57 -16.24
C CYS A 7 19.22 -54.49 -15.59
N MET A 8 18.67 -54.72 -14.39
CA MET A 8 17.91 -53.69 -13.66
C MET A 8 18.80 -52.53 -13.22
N ALA A 9 20.02 -52.80 -12.74
CA ALA A 9 20.95 -51.74 -12.36
C ALA A 9 21.37 -50.88 -13.56
N LEU A 10 21.65 -51.50 -14.71
CA LEU A 10 21.97 -50.77 -15.95
C LEU A 10 20.79 -49.93 -16.44
N ALA A 11 19.57 -50.44 -16.39
CA ALA A 11 18.37 -49.68 -16.80
C ALA A 11 18.14 -48.45 -15.91
N LEU A 12 18.41 -48.55 -14.60
CA LEU A 12 18.26 -47.43 -13.67
C LEU A 12 19.32 -46.35 -13.91
N ILE A 13 20.58 -46.75 -14.15
CA ILE A 13 21.67 -45.84 -14.50
C ILE A 13 21.42 -45.15 -15.84
N LEU A 14 20.94 -45.87 -16.86
CA LEU A 14 20.59 -45.28 -18.15
C LEU A 14 19.43 -44.28 -18.03
N SER A 15 18.44 -44.56 -17.17
CA SER A 15 17.31 -43.64 -16.95
C SER A 15 17.72 -42.34 -16.23
N THR A 16 18.66 -42.39 -15.28
CA THR A 16 19.16 -41.19 -14.60
C THR A 16 20.06 -40.34 -15.48
N ILE A 17 20.86 -40.96 -16.37
CA ILE A 17 21.69 -40.23 -17.34
C ILE A 17 20.82 -39.50 -18.38
N CYS A 18 19.78 -40.16 -18.91
CA CYS A 18 18.86 -39.51 -19.87
C CYS A 18 18.05 -38.35 -19.23
N ALA A 19 17.73 -38.45 -17.94
CA ALA A 19 17.06 -37.37 -17.22
C ALA A 19 17.99 -36.16 -16.96
N ALA A 20 19.29 -36.40 -16.78
CA ALA A 20 20.28 -35.34 -16.59
C ALA A 20 20.55 -34.55 -17.89
N GLU A 21 20.69 -35.23 -19.04
CA GLU A 21 20.94 -34.58 -20.33
C GLU A 21 19.76 -33.70 -20.78
N ASN A 22 18.53 -34.17 -20.53
CA ASN A 22 17.33 -33.37 -20.81
C ASN A 22 17.21 -32.15 -19.87
N SER A 23 17.67 -32.25 -18.62
CA SER A 23 17.72 -31.13 -17.67
C SER A 23 18.72 -30.05 -18.12
N GLU A 24 19.89 -30.45 -18.62
CA GLU A 24 20.92 -29.52 -19.09
C GLU A 24 20.55 -28.80 -20.40
N ALA A 25 19.94 -29.51 -21.35
CA ALA A 25 19.51 -28.92 -22.61
C ALA A 25 18.43 -27.84 -22.40
N VAL A 26 17.40 -28.15 -21.59
CA VAL A 26 16.34 -27.20 -21.20
C VAL A 26 16.94 -26.02 -20.42
N SER A 27 17.95 -26.28 -19.58
CA SER A 27 18.69 -25.23 -18.88
C SER A 27 19.47 -24.30 -19.83
N SER A 28 20.01 -24.82 -20.94
CA SER A 28 20.79 -24.01 -21.90
C SER A 28 19.95 -23.03 -22.70
N GLU A 29 18.73 -23.41 -23.09
CA GLU A 29 17.79 -22.55 -23.83
C GLU A 29 17.23 -21.45 -22.91
N GLY A 30 16.85 -21.81 -21.67
CA GLY A 30 16.41 -20.84 -20.66
C GLY A 30 17.46 -19.77 -20.37
N ARG A 31 18.74 -20.16 -20.27
CA ARG A 31 19.86 -19.21 -20.11
C ARG A 31 19.99 -18.25 -21.28
N ARG A 32 19.88 -18.73 -22.53
CA ARG A 32 19.95 -17.88 -23.74
C ARG A 32 18.79 -16.88 -23.79
N LYS A 33 17.57 -17.35 -23.58
CA LYS A 33 16.38 -16.49 -23.56
C LYS A 33 16.44 -15.46 -22.43
N SER A 34 16.87 -15.87 -21.24
CA SER A 34 17.11 -14.95 -20.12
C SER A 34 18.12 -13.85 -20.48
N HIS A 35 19.22 -14.22 -21.17
CA HIS A 35 20.20 -13.24 -21.63
C HIS A 35 19.63 -12.26 -22.65
N GLU A 36 18.89 -12.73 -23.65
CA GLU A 36 18.23 -11.88 -24.65
C GLU A 36 17.25 -10.89 -24.00
N LEU A 37 16.37 -11.38 -23.11
CA LEU A 37 15.46 -10.53 -22.35
C LEU A 37 16.22 -9.47 -21.53
N THR A 38 17.37 -9.83 -20.97
CA THR A 38 18.23 -8.89 -20.23
C THR A 38 18.77 -7.79 -21.15
N LEU A 39 19.17 -8.12 -22.38
CA LEU A 39 19.64 -7.14 -23.35
C LEU A 39 18.51 -6.17 -23.74
N THR A 40 17.34 -6.68 -24.11
CA THR A 40 16.18 -5.84 -24.43
C THR A 40 15.74 -4.98 -23.25
N ALA A 41 15.73 -5.53 -22.04
CA ALA A 41 15.44 -4.75 -20.84
C ALA A 41 16.45 -3.62 -20.64
N SER A 42 17.75 -3.86 -20.89
CA SER A 42 18.78 -2.83 -20.78
C SER A 42 18.60 -1.70 -21.80
N GLU A 43 18.11 -2.00 -23.00
CA GLU A 43 17.76 -0.98 -24.00
C GLU A 43 16.62 -0.09 -23.50
N HIS A 44 15.55 -0.69 -22.97
CA HIS A 44 14.46 0.07 -22.35
C HIS A 44 14.92 0.91 -21.15
N MET A 45 15.81 0.37 -20.30
CA MET A 45 16.41 1.11 -19.18
C MET A 45 17.16 2.34 -19.65
N ASN A 46 17.95 2.24 -20.73
CA ASN A 46 18.69 3.37 -21.31
C ASN A 46 17.75 4.46 -21.87
N LEU A 47 16.55 4.07 -22.30
CA LEU A 47 15.49 4.97 -22.77
C LEU A 47 14.58 5.47 -21.64
N LEU A 48 14.84 5.11 -20.39
CA LEU A 48 14.01 5.41 -19.20
C LEU A 48 12.59 4.82 -19.29
N GLU A 49 12.38 3.78 -20.10
CA GLU A 49 11.12 3.06 -20.25
C GLU A 49 11.01 1.94 -19.20
N TYR A 50 11.00 2.35 -17.93
CA TYR A 50 11.04 1.47 -16.76
C TYR A 50 9.85 0.50 -16.70
N ASP A 51 8.67 0.94 -17.15
CA ASP A 51 7.43 0.16 -17.24
C ASP A 51 7.57 -1.05 -18.18
N LYS A 52 8.35 -0.92 -19.25
CA LYS A 52 8.65 -2.00 -20.19
C LYS A 52 9.82 -2.87 -19.73
N ALA A 53 10.82 -2.28 -19.09
CA ALA A 53 12.02 -2.98 -18.65
C ALA A 53 11.75 -4.00 -17.53
N LEU A 54 10.95 -3.62 -16.52
CA LEU A 54 10.70 -4.46 -15.34
C LEU A 54 10.18 -5.88 -15.68
N PRO A 55 9.08 -6.07 -16.45
CA PRO A 55 8.56 -7.40 -16.72
C PRO A 55 9.56 -8.29 -17.49
N LEU A 56 10.42 -7.71 -18.32
CA LEU A 56 11.48 -8.43 -19.02
C LEU A 56 12.57 -8.93 -18.05
N LEU A 57 12.96 -8.11 -17.06
CA LEU A 57 13.92 -8.49 -16.03
C LEU A 57 13.37 -9.59 -15.11
N GLU A 58 12.10 -9.49 -14.71
CA GLU A 58 11.44 -10.49 -13.89
C GLU A 58 11.36 -11.85 -14.61
N GLU A 59 10.96 -11.86 -15.88
CA GLU A 59 10.92 -13.09 -16.67
C GLU A 59 12.34 -13.64 -16.93
N ALA A 60 13.34 -12.77 -17.15
CA ALA A 60 14.72 -13.18 -17.29
C ALA A 60 15.24 -13.90 -16.02
N ILE A 61 14.96 -13.36 -14.83
CA ILE A 61 15.36 -13.95 -13.54
C ILE A 61 14.60 -15.25 -13.28
N LYS A 62 13.31 -15.31 -13.63
CA LYS A 62 12.51 -16.53 -13.50
C LYS A 62 13.05 -17.67 -14.39
N LEU A 63 13.51 -17.36 -15.61
CA LEU A 63 14.10 -18.34 -16.53
C LEU A 63 15.51 -18.77 -16.12
N ASN A 64 16.31 -17.85 -15.58
CA ASN A 64 17.66 -18.14 -15.07
C ASN A 64 17.93 -17.32 -13.81
N PRO A 65 17.67 -17.89 -12.62
CA PRO A 65 17.89 -17.22 -11.34
C PRO A 65 19.35 -16.81 -11.09
N GLU A 66 20.32 -17.43 -11.78
CA GLU A 66 21.74 -17.12 -11.65
C GLU A 66 22.21 -16.02 -12.61
N ASN A 67 21.31 -15.44 -13.42
CA ASN A 67 21.65 -14.35 -14.34
C ASN A 67 21.99 -13.05 -13.59
N GLN A 68 23.27 -12.89 -13.27
CA GLN A 68 23.81 -11.74 -12.55
C GLN A 68 23.55 -10.40 -13.26
N SER A 69 23.50 -10.41 -14.60
CA SER A 69 23.20 -9.19 -15.37
C SER A 69 21.76 -8.73 -15.16
N ALA A 70 20.79 -9.65 -15.22
CA ALA A 70 19.38 -9.33 -14.96
C ALA A 70 19.19 -8.81 -13.53
N MET A 71 19.79 -9.48 -12.54
CA MET A 71 19.75 -9.05 -11.14
C MET A 71 20.35 -7.65 -10.95
N ARG A 72 21.48 -7.36 -11.62
CA ARG A 72 22.12 -6.04 -11.57
C ARG A 72 21.21 -4.96 -12.16
N TYR A 73 20.57 -5.21 -13.30
CA TYR A 73 19.63 -4.24 -13.89
C TYR A 73 18.38 -4.05 -13.04
N LEU A 74 17.88 -5.10 -12.38
CA LEU A 74 16.77 -4.97 -11.45
C LEU A 74 17.16 -4.10 -10.24
N LEU A 75 18.38 -4.24 -9.71
CA LEU A 75 18.89 -3.36 -8.66
C LEU A 75 18.96 -1.89 -9.14
N ILE A 76 19.46 -1.65 -10.35
CA ILE A 76 19.52 -0.31 -10.95
C ILE A 76 18.11 0.27 -11.12
N TYR A 77 17.15 -0.54 -11.58
CA TYR A 77 15.73 -0.15 -11.66
C TYR A 77 15.20 0.30 -10.31
N HIS A 78 15.43 -0.47 -9.24
CA HIS A 78 14.99 -0.08 -7.89
C HIS A 78 15.62 1.24 -7.45
N GLN A 79 16.92 1.43 -7.69
CA GLN A 79 17.63 2.66 -7.33
C GLN A 79 17.15 3.89 -8.13
N GLN A 80 16.85 3.73 -9.41
CA GLN A 80 16.54 4.85 -10.30
C GLN A 80 15.04 5.19 -10.37
N ALA A 81 14.17 4.19 -10.33
CA ALA A 81 12.72 4.38 -10.48
C ALA A 81 11.99 4.36 -9.13
N VAL A 82 12.34 3.44 -8.24
CA VAL A 82 11.57 3.18 -7.02
C VAL A 82 12.06 4.01 -5.83
N GLU A 83 13.37 4.13 -5.64
CA GLU A 83 13.96 4.86 -4.51
C GLU A 83 13.57 6.36 -4.47
N PRO A 84 13.55 7.10 -5.59
CA PRO A 84 13.08 8.50 -5.57
C PRO A 84 11.62 8.63 -5.15
N LEU A 85 10.75 7.69 -5.56
CA LEU A 85 9.36 7.66 -5.12
C LEU A 85 9.26 7.34 -3.63
N CYS A 86 10.03 6.37 -3.13
CA CYS A 86 10.08 6.05 -1.71
C CYS A 86 10.53 7.25 -0.87
N LYS A 87 11.56 7.97 -1.33
CA LYS A 87 12.07 9.17 -0.68
C LYS A 87 11.00 10.27 -0.64
N SER A 88 10.37 10.55 -1.79
CA SER A 88 9.31 11.56 -1.88
C SER A 88 8.11 11.22 -1.00
N ALA A 89 7.68 9.95 -0.96
CA ALA A 89 6.61 9.50 -0.07
C ALA A 89 6.98 9.68 1.41
N ALA A 90 8.23 9.37 1.77
CA ALA A 90 8.72 9.57 3.13
C ALA A 90 8.74 11.07 3.51
N GLU A 91 9.25 11.93 2.62
CA GLU A 91 9.26 13.38 2.82
C GLU A 91 7.83 13.94 3.02
N ALA A 92 6.88 13.53 2.18
CA ALA A 92 5.48 13.89 2.33
C ALA A 92 4.89 13.39 3.66
N TYR A 93 5.20 12.16 4.05
CA TYR A 93 4.73 11.57 5.30
C TYR A 93 5.26 12.32 6.54
N TYR A 94 6.57 12.61 6.58
CA TYR A 94 7.19 13.34 7.69
C TYR A 94 6.82 14.82 7.73
N SER A 95 6.44 15.41 6.58
CA SER A 95 5.86 16.75 6.49
C SER A 95 4.35 16.77 6.83
N GLU A 96 3.81 15.64 7.29
CA GLU A 96 2.40 15.42 7.60
C GLU A 96 1.39 15.64 6.45
N HIS A 97 1.88 15.58 5.21
CA HIS A 97 1.08 15.56 3.98
C HIS A 97 0.65 14.12 3.64
N TYR A 98 -0.11 13.49 4.53
CA TYR A 98 -0.42 12.06 4.45
C TYR A 98 -1.17 11.64 3.18
N LEU A 99 -2.07 12.48 2.65
CA LEU A 99 -2.76 12.20 1.38
C LEU A 99 -1.79 12.15 0.20
N GLU A 100 -0.79 13.03 0.17
CA GLU A 100 0.25 13.03 -0.84
C GLU A 100 1.12 11.76 -0.73
N ALA A 101 1.54 11.41 0.50
CA ALA A 101 2.29 10.17 0.75
C ALA A 101 1.52 8.92 0.28
N LEU A 102 0.21 8.84 0.58
CA LEU A 102 -0.67 7.75 0.13
C LEU A 102 -0.71 7.65 -1.39
N ASN A 103 -0.90 8.77 -2.09
CA ASN A 103 -0.91 8.79 -3.55
C ASN A 103 0.43 8.31 -4.16
N ILE A 104 1.57 8.60 -3.52
CA ILE A 104 2.88 8.15 -3.99
C ILE A 104 3.06 6.65 -3.72
N TRP A 105 2.65 6.15 -2.55
CA TRP A 105 2.70 4.72 -2.26
C TRP A 105 1.81 3.88 -3.18
N ASP A 106 0.62 4.38 -3.53
CA ASP A 106 -0.24 3.71 -4.52
C ASP A 106 0.46 3.55 -5.87
N LYS A 107 1.19 4.58 -6.33
CA LYS A 107 2.01 4.48 -7.55
C LYS A 107 3.11 3.42 -7.43
N ILE A 108 3.79 3.35 -6.28
CA ILE A 108 4.83 2.34 -6.05
C ILE A 108 4.23 0.93 -6.08
N ILE A 109 3.07 0.70 -5.46
CA ILE A 109 2.41 -0.61 -5.43
C ILE A 109 1.98 -1.04 -6.83
N VAL A 110 1.47 -0.10 -7.65
CA VAL A 110 1.10 -0.38 -9.04
C VAL A 110 2.33 -0.74 -9.88
N GLN A 111 3.46 -0.04 -9.68
CA GLN A 111 4.68 -0.29 -10.44
C GLN A 111 5.43 -1.55 -9.97
N VAL A 112 5.43 -1.82 -8.67
CA VAL A 112 6.18 -2.91 -8.05
C VAL A 112 5.31 -3.60 -7.00
N PRO A 113 4.42 -4.53 -7.41
CA PRO A 113 3.49 -5.19 -6.50
C PRO A 113 4.17 -5.94 -5.35
N SER A 114 5.41 -6.40 -5.53
CA SER A 114 6.20 -7.07 -4.50
C SER A 114 6.53 -6.16 -3.30
N GLU A 115 6.56 -4.84 -3.48
CA GLU A 115 6.79 -3.87 -2.42
C GLU A 115 5.57 -3.65 -1.51
N SER A 116 4.38 -4.08 -1.93
CA SER A 116 3.12 -3.91 -1.19
C SER A 116 3.25 -4.39 0.25
N ARG A 117 3.86 -5.57 0.48
CA ARG A 117 4.03 -6.13 1.82
C ARG A 117 4.85 -5.22 2.75
N ARG A 118 5.86 -4.53 2.23
CA ARG A 118 6.74 -3.65 3.02
C ARG A 118 6.07 -2.29 3.28
N ILE A 119 5.33 -1.78 2.31
CA ILE A 119 4.74 -0.44 2.34
C ILE A 119 3.39 -0.42 3.07
N GLN A 120 2.63 -1.53 3.08
CA GLN A 120 1.28 -1.59 3.65
C GLN A 120 1.16 -1.06 5.10
N PRO A 121 2.07 -1.41 6.05
CA PRO A 121 1.98 -0.85 7.40
C PRO A 121 2.08 0.68 7.44
N LEU A 122 2.85 1.28 6.52
CA LEU A 122 2.98 2.74 6.43
C LEU A 122 1.70 3.38 5.88
N ILE A 123 1.09 2.75 4.88
CA ILE A 123 -0.22 3.15 4.34
C ILE A 123 -1.28 3.12 5.44
N ASP A 124 -1.37 2.02 6.19
CA ASP A 124 -2.36 1.85 7.25
C ASP A 124 -2.23 2.94 8.32
N ILE A 125 -0.99 3.23 8.75
CA ILE A 125 -0.71 4.29 9.73
C ILE A 125 -1.07 5.67 9.16
N ALA A 126 -0.75 5.96 7.89
CA ALA A 126 -1.08 7.23 7.26
C ALA A 126 -2.58 7.43 7.08
N ILE A 127 -3.35 6.37 6.77
CA ILE A 127 -4.81 6.41 6.74
C ILE A 127 -5.37 6.78 8.11
N ILE A 128 -4.88 6.14 9.18
CA ILE A 128 -5.28 6.45 10.56
C ILE A 128 -4.98 7.92 10.89
N LYS A 129 -3.78 8.40 10.57
CA LYS A 129 -3.38 9.80 10.82
C LYS A 129 -4.22 10.80 10.02
N THR A 130 -4.50 10.50 8.75
CA THR A 130 -5.35 11.33 7.89
C THR A 130 -6.75 11.44 8.46
N ARG A 131 -7.36 10.30 8.83
CA ARG A 131 -8.68 10.26 9.48
C ARG A 131 -8.70 10.99 10.82
N GLY A 132 -7.64 10.86 11.61
CA GLY A 132 -7.48 11.59 12.87
C GLY A 132 -7.45 13.10 12.67
N LYS A 133 -6.72 13.60 11.67
CA LYS A 133 -6.69 15.04 11.32
C LYS A 133 -8.03 15.54 10.81
N GLU A 134 -8.71 14.76 9.97
CA GLU A 134 -10.05 15.11 9.50
C GLU A 134 -11.03 15.21 10.66
N LEU A 135 -11.02 14.21 11.55
CA LEU A 135 -11.85 14.20 12.75
C LEU A 135 -11.60 15.44 13.63
N GLU A 136 -10.34 15.81 13.88
CA GLU A 136 -10.04 16.99 14.69
C GLU A 136 -10.53 18.28 14.04
N ARG A 137 -10.40 18.44 12.71
CA ARG A 137 -10.98 19.59 11.99
C ARG A 137 -12.50 19.66 12.15
N LYS A 138 -13.21 18.52 12.10
CA LYS A 138 -14.65 18.49 12.34
C LYS A 138 -14.98 18.92 13.77
N TYR A 139 -14.20 18.48 14.76
CA TYR A 139 -14.34 18.98 16.13
C TYR A 139 -14.09 20.48 16.24
N GLU A 140 -13.06 21.02 15.60
CA GLU A 140 -12.79 22.47 15.61
C GLU A 140 -13.98 23.29 15.08
N VAL A 141 -14.61 22.82 14.00
CA VAL A 141 -15.83 23.43 13.45
C VAL A 141 -16.97 23.36 14.47
N ALA A 142 -17.23 22.18 15.05
CA ALA A 142 -18.27 22.01 16.05
C ALA A 142 -18.04 22.92 17.28
N TYR A 143 -16.82 23.00 17.80
CA TYR A 143 -16.47 23.86 18.93
C TYR A 143 -16.66 25.35 18.62
N ARG A 144 -16.28 25.77 17.42
CA ARG A 144 -16.50 27.15 16.97
C ARG A 144 -18.00 27.49 16.95
N LEU A 145 -18.83 26.61 16.41
CA LEU A 145 -20.29 26.79 16.38
C LEU A 145 -20.89 26.86 17.79
N ILE A 146 -20.40 26.05 18.74
CA ILE A 146 -20.83 26.10 20.15
C ILE A 146 -20.47 27.47 20.76
N LYS A 147 -19.24 27.94 20.54
CA LYS A 147 -18.76 29.22 21.06
C LYS A 147 -19.56 30.41 20.51
N GLU A 148 -20.02 30.30 19.26
CA GLU A 148 -20.89 31.28 18.60
C GLU A 148 -22.37 31.18 19.02
N GLY A 149 -22.74 30.26 19.90
CA GLY A 149 -24.14 30.03 20.31
C GLY A 149 -25.01 29.35 19.24
N ARG A 150 -24.41 28.90 18.12
CA ARG A 150 -25.09 28.23 17.00
C ARG A 150 -25.29 26.74 17.29
N HIS A 151 -25.96 26.46 18.39
CA HIS A 151 -26.08 25.11 18.95
C HIS A 151 -26.75 24.10 18.00
N GLY A 152 -27.74 24.51 17.20
CA GLY A 152 -28.41 23.62 16.23
C GLY A 152 -27.46 23.10 15.15
N GLN A 153 -26.57 23.93 14.64
CA GLN A 153 -25.58 23.53 13.63
C GLN A 153 -24.45 22.70 14.27
N ALA A 154 -24.01 23.07 15.49
CA ALA A 154 -23.06 22.25 16.23
C ALA A 154 -23.57 20.82 16.46
N GLN A 155 -24.87 20.66 16.79
CA GLN A 155 -25.49 19.33 16.90
C GLN A 155 -25.48 18.55 15.58
N GLN A 156 -25.69 19.21 14.44
CA GLN A 156 -25.63 18.56 13.13
C GLN A 156 -24.21 18.05 12.83
N GLU A 157 -23.19 18.87 13.06
CA GLU A 157 -21.78 18.48 12.89
C GLU A 157 -21.39 17.31 13.80
N LEU A 158 -21.76 17.36 15.09
CA LEU A 158 -21.49 16.28 16.03
C LEU A 158 -22.20 14.97 15.65
N LYS A 159 -23.44 15.04 15.16
CA LYS A 159 -24.16 13.87 14.63
C LYS A 159 -23.46 13.30 13.39
N ALA A 160 -22.90 14.15 12.53
CA ALA A 160 -22.12 13.71 11.37
C ALA A 160 -20.85 12.98 11.82
N ILE A 161 -20.12 13.53 12.80
CA ILE A 161 -18.95 12.89 13.42
C ILE A 161 -19.31 11.51 13.98
N ILE A 162 -20.41 11.37 14.73
CA ILE A 162 -20.83 10.08 15.31
C ILE A 162 -21.20 9.08 14.21
N ARG A 163 -21.85 9.53 13.13
CA ARG A 163 -22.21 8.67 12.00
C ARG A 163 -20.97 8.10 11.30
N GLU A 164 -19.97 8.93 11.09
CA GLU A 164 -18.74 8.56 10.39
C GLU A 164 -17.72 7.85 11.29
N PHE A 165 -17.70 8.21 12.57
CA PHE A 165 -16.80 7.67 13.59
C PHE A 165 -17.60 7.20 14.83
N PRO A 166 -18.30 6.05 14.77
CA PRO A 166 -19.24 5.62 15.82
C PRO A 166 -18.63 5.39 17.21
N GLN A 167 -17.32 5.18 17.29
CA GLN A 167 -16.58 4.95 18.54
C GLN A 167 -16.15 6.26 19.25
N GLN A 168 -16.54 7.42 18.72
CA GLN A 168 -16.14 8.72 19.26
C GLN A 168 -17.00 9.13 20.46
N GLU A 169 -16.67 8.65 21.65
CA GLU A 169 -17.36 8.99 22.90
C GLU A 169 -17.33 10.50 23.21
N ARG A 170 -16.26 11.20 22.79
CA ARG A 170 -16.16 12.66 22.92
C ARG A 170 -17.31 13.38 22.19
N ALA A 171 -17.62 13.00 20.96
CA ALA A 171 -18.72 13.60 20.20
C ALA A 171 -20.09 13.31 20.83
N LYS A 172 -20.31 12.07 21.32
CA LYS A 172 -21.54 11.68 22.01
C LYS A 172 -21.77 12.52 23.26
N LYS A 173 -20.72 12.71 24.08
CA LYS A 173 -20.78 13.54 25.29
C LYS A 173 -21.10 15.00 24.97
N LEU A 174 -20.38 15.61 24.04
CA LEU A 174 -20.63 17.00 23.62
C LEU A 174 -22.06 17.19 23.09
N LEU A 175 -22.59 16.22 22.34
CA LEU A 175 -23.95 16.27 21.82
C LEU A 175 -24.98 16.25 22.96
N ALA A 176 -24.77 15.42 23.99
CA ALA A 176 -25.63 15.37 25.17
C ALA A 176 -25.59 16.70 25.95
N ASP A 177 -24.40 17.27 26.16
CA ASP A 177 -24.21 18.53 26.88
C ASP A 177 -24.97 19.70 26.21
N ILE A 178 -24.85 19.84 24.88
CA ILE A 178 -25.56 20.88 24.13
C ILE A 178 -27.08 20.68 24.18
N SER A 179 -27.54 19.43 24.08
CA SER A 179 -28.97 19.11 24.10
C SER A 179 -29.60 19.40 25.47
N GLY A 180 -28.87 19.13 26.56
CA GLY A 180 -29.30 19.50 27.92
C GLY A 180 -29.37 21.01 28.13
N SER A 181 -28.41 21.76 27.60
CA SER A 181 -28.38 23.22 27.68
C SER A 181 -29.56 23.87 26.94
N MET A 182 -29.89 23.39 25.72
CA MET A 182 -31.05 23.89 24.96
C MET A 182 -32.35 23.72 25.74
N ASN A 183 -32.59 22.54 26.31
CA ASN A 183 -33.81 22.28 27.08
C ASN A 183 -33.96 23.25 28.26
N SER A 184 -32.86 23.55 28.97
CA SER A 184 -32.89 24.53 30.05
C SER A 184 -33.23 25.95 29.57
N SER A 185 -32.68 26.38 28.43
CA SER A 185 -32.97 27.72 27.87
C SER A 185 -34.43 27.87 27.42
N VAL A 186 -34.96 26.86 26.72
CA VAL A 186 -36.36 26.86 26.24
C VAL A 186 -37.33 26.85 27.42
N ILE A 187 -37.04 26.07 28.47
CA ILE A 187 -37.85 26.05 29.68
C ILE A 187 -37.87 27.45 30.33
N LYS A 188 -36.72 28.11 30.47
CA LYS A 188 -36.66 29.46 31.05
C LYS A 188 -37.48 30.47 30.26
N GLU A 189 -37.36 30.48 28.94
CA GLU A 189 -38.10 31.38 28.04
C GLU A 189 -39.62 31.15 28.11
N HIS A 190 -40.05 29.89 28.19
CA HIS A 190 -41.47 29.56 28.34
C HIS A 190 -42.04 30.06 29.68
N TYR A 191 -41.28 29.96 30.78
CA TYR A 191 -41.73 30.45 32.09
C TYR A 191 -41.73 31.97 32.19
N THR A 192 -40.78 32.67 31.56
CA THR A 192 -40.79 34.15 31.54
C THR A 192 -41.98 34.68 30.77
N ASN A 193 -42.30 34.10 29.60
CA ASN A 193 -43.43 34.54 28.78
C ASN A 193 -44.81 34.20 29.38
N ALA A 194 -44.88 33.31 30.38
CA ALA A 194 -46.13 32.96 31.06
C ALA A 194 -46.45 33.85 32.27
N LEU A 195 -45.50 34.71 32.69
CA LEU A 195 -45.65 35.63 33.81
C LEU A 195 -45.96 37.08 33.38
N ASP A 196 -45.82 37.37 32.09
CA ASP A 196 -46.22 38.62 31.43
C ASP A 196 -47.66 38.51 30.87
#